data_AF-A0A7C9CL90-F1
#
_entry.id   AF-A0A7C9CL90-F1
#
_cell.length_a   1.000
_cell.length_b   1.000
_cell.length_c   1.000
_cell.angle_alpha   90.00
_cell.angle_beta   90.00
_cell.angle_gamma   90.00
#
_symmetry.space_group_name_H-M   'P 1'
#
loop_
_entity.id
_entity.type
_entity.pdbx_description
1 polymer ?
#
loop_
_entity_poly.entity_id
_entity_poly.type
_entity_poly.pdbx_seq_one_letter_code
_entity_poly.pdbx_strand_id
1 'polypeptide(L)'
;SGWLERRVSDESYWVKISSCIRDSKVCAKMGREINGIPETADMFYSRKLSPIESGCCKPPTDCGLIYLNETTWTPGTGIVGGDPDCTRWSNVQELLCYACDSCKAGVLAS
;
A
#
# COMPACT_ATOMS: atom_id res chain seq x y z
N SER A 1 1.21 -24.17 3.73
CA SER A 1 0.43 -24.34 4.98
C SER A 1 -0.58 -23.19 5.07
N GLY A 2 -1.89 -23.46 5.08
CA GLY A 2 -2.95 -22.43 4.98
C GLY A 2 -3.41 -21.82 6.32
N TRP A 3 -2.53 -21.74 7.32
CA TRP A 3 -2.92 -21.15 8.60
C TRP A 3 -3.02 -19.62 8.51
N LEU A 4 -2.00 -18.97 7.94
CA LEU A 4 -1.96 -17.51 7.82
C LEU A 4 -3.05 -17.01 6.86
N GLU A 5 -3.23 -17.69 5.73
CA GLU A 5 -4.31 -17.42 4.78
C GLU A 5 -5.68 -17.37 5.45
N ARG A 6 -6.01 -18.34 6.30
CA ARG A 6 -7.28 -18.34 7.06
C ARG A 6 -7.42 -17.17 8.03
N ARG A 7 -6.32 -16.62 8.57
CA ARG A 7 -6.36 -15.45 9.45
C ARG A 7 -6.46 -14.14 8.67
N VAL A 8 -5.84 -14.07 7.51
CA VAL A 8 -5.91 -12.89 6.64
C VAL A 8 -7.29 -12.76 5.98
N SER A 9 -7.93 -13.88 5.64
CA SER A 9 -9.28 -13.89 5.05
C SER A 9 -10.41 -13.69 6.07
N ASP A 10 -10.15 -13.82 7.37
CA ASP A 10 -11.13 -13.57 8.42
C ASP A 10 -11.08 -12.10 8.86
N GLU A 11 -12.18 -11.37 8.67
CA GLU A 11 -12.23 -9.92 8.94
C GLU A 11 -11.92 -9.55 10.41
N SER A 12 -12.30 -10.39 11.37
CA SER A 12 -12.03 -10.11 12.79
C SER A 12 -10.54 -10.22 13.14
N TYR A 13 -9.83 -11.12 12.46
CA TYR A 13 -8.38 -11.21 12.54
C TYR A 13 -7.71 -10.15 11.69
N TRP A 14 -8.25 -9.85 10.50
CA TRP A 14 -7.72 -8.82 9.62
C TRP A 14 -7.66 -7.46 10.29
N VAL A 15 -8.70 -7.04 11.02
CA VAL A 15 -8.70 -5.78 11.79
C VAL A 15 -7.51 -5.70 12.75
N LYS A 16 -7.13 -6.82 13.38
CA LYS A 16 -5.97 -6.86 14.29
C LYS A 16 -4.65 -6.82 13.50
N ILE A 17 -4.56 -7.60 12.42
CA ILE A 17 -3.37 -7.67 11.57
C ILE A 17 -3.08 -6.30 10.93
N SER A 18 -4.08 -5.67 10.31
CA SER A 18 -3.96 -4.38 9.66
C SER A 18 -3.64 -3.26 10.66
N SER A 19 -4.18 -3.30 11.88
CA SER A 19 -3.75 -2.39 12.96
C SER A 19 -2.27 -2.56 13.27
N CYS A 20 -1.77 -3.80 13.44
CA CYS A 20 -0.34 -4.03 13.68
C CYS A 20 0.54 -3.47 12.55
N ILE A 21 0.13 -3.63 11.29
CA ILE A 21 0.86 -3.08 10.13
C ILE A 21 0.90 -1.55 10.21
N ARG A 22 -0.25 -0.91 10.45
CA ARG A 22 -0.34 0.54 10.63
C ARG A 22 0.52 1.03 11.80
N ASP A 23 0.44 0.35 12.94
CA ASP A 23 1.10 0.74 14.18
C ASP A 23 2.62 0.52 14.09
N SER A 24 3.09 -0.42 13.25
CA SER A 24 4.52 -0.61 12.95
C SER A 24 5.16 0.60 12.25
N LYS A 25 4.33 1.49 11.69
CA LYS A 25 4.73 2.65 10.89
C LYS A 25 5.54 2.29 9.65
N VAL A 26 5.38 1.08 9.09
CA VAL A 26 6.08 0.64 7.88
C VAL A 26 5.88 1.62 6.71
N CYS A 27 4.66 2.10 6.48
CA CYS A 27 4.38 3.04 5.38
C CYS A 27 5.00 4.42 5.62
N ALA A 28 4.95 4.93 6.85
CA ALA A 28 5.59 6.21 7.19
C ALA A 28 7.12 6.14 7.07
N LYS A 29 7.71 4.97 7.34
CA LYS A 29 9.16 4.71 7.18
C LYS A 29 9.58 4.52 5.72
N MET A 30 8.62 4.45 4.78
CA MET A 30 8.91 4.33 3.36
C MET A 30 9.47 5.63 2.77
N GLY A 31 9.10 6.77 3.38
CA GLY A 31 9.56 8.11 3.02
C GLY A 31 11.09 8.21 2.93
N ARG A 32 11.60 8.70 1.80
CA ARG A 32 13.02 8.99 1.61
C ARG A 32 13.23 10.39 1.07
N GLU A 33 14.18 11.10 1.68
CA GLU A 33 14.70 12.35 1.15
C GLU A 33 16.17 12.17 0.79
N ILE A 34 16.56 12.69 -0.38
CA ILE A 34 17.93 12.67 -0.87
C ILE A 34 18.42 14.10 -0.83
N ASN A 35 19.31 14.40 0.13
CA ASN A 35 19.80 15.77 0.38
C ASN A 35 18.67 16.79 0.65
N GLY A 36 17.61 16.36 1.34
CA GLY A 36 16.44 17.21 1.64
C GLY A 36 15.49 17.41 0.46
N ILE A 37 15.67 16.66 -0.64
CA ILE A 37 14.79 16.67 -1.80
C ILE A 37 13.99 15.36 -1.81
N PRO A 38 12.66 15.41 -1.97
CA PRO A 38 11.84 14.22 -2.16
C PRO A 38 12.32 13.39 -3.36
N GLU A 39 12.23 12.07 -3.26
CA GLU A 39 12.56 11.20 -4.37
C GLU A 39 11.63 11.41 -5.57
N THR A 40 12.13 11.16 -6.79
CA THR A 40 11.32 11.25 -8.00
C THR A 40 10.49 9.99 -8.21
N ALA A 41 9.44 10.08 -9.03
CA ALA A 41 8.63 8.92 -9.38
C ALA A 41 9.44 7.76 -9.98
N ASP A 42 10.38 8.05 -10.91
CA ASP A 42 11.24 7.03 -11.52
C ASP A 42 12.12 6.31 -10.48
N MET A 43 12.64 7.06 -9.51
CA MET A 43 13.41 6.49 -8.42
C MET A 43 12.53 5.58 -7.55
N PHE A 44 11.33 6.02 -7.19
CA PHE A 44 10.37 5.22 -6.45
C PHE A 44 9.99 3.94 -7.20
N TYR A 45 9.70 4.02 -8.50
CA TYR A 45 9.34 2.84 -9.33
C TYR A 45 10.48 1.83 -9.45
N SER A 46 11.73 2.26 -9.29
CA SER A 46 12.90 1.38 -9.26
C SER A 46 13.13 0.70 -7.89
N ARG A 47 12.39 1.09 -6.84
CA ARG A 47 12.57 0.53 -5.50
C ARG A 47 12.12 -0.93 -5.45
N LYS A 48 12.92 -1.75 -4.79
CA LYS A 48 12.50 -3.08 -4.33
C LYS A 48 11.73 -2.92 -3.03
N LEU A 49 10.43 -2.69 -3.15
CA LEU A 49 9.52 -2.66 -2.01
C LEU A 49 9.29 -4.07 -1.48
N SER A 50 9.22 -4.20 -0.16
CA SER A 50 8.70 -5.41 0.47
C SER A 50 7.23 -5.64 0.07
N PRO A 51 6.71 -6.87 0.18
CA PRO A 51 5.31 -7.15 -0.11
C PRO A 51 4.34 -6.26 0.69
N ILE A 52 4.65 -5.97 1.96
CA ILE A 52 3.85 -5.07 2.80
C ILE A 52 3.91 -3.61 2.29
N GLU A 53 5.09 -3.11 1.96
CA GLU A 53 5.23 -1.75 1.40
C GLU A 53 4.44 -1.60 0.10
N SER A 54 4.56 -2.57 -0.81
CA SER A 54 3.88 -2.52 -2.11
C SER A 54 2.35 -2.69 -2.00
N GLY A 55 1.90 -3.56 -1.08
CA GLY A 55 0.49 -3.92 -0.95
C GLY A 55 -0.32 -3.02 -0.02
N CYS A 56 0.30 -2.44 1.01
CA CYS A 56 -0.40 -1.67 2.04
C CYS A 56 -0.16 -0.16 1.96
N CYS A 57 0.99 0.27 1.42
CA CYS A 57 1.45 1.66 1.54
C CYS A 57 1.27 2.50 0.29
N LYS A 58 0.98 1.88 -0.86
CA LYS A 58 0.73 2.55 -2.13
C LYS A 58 -0.50 1.94 -2.83
N PRO A 59 -1.14 2.65 -3.77
CA PRO A 59 -2.24 2.08 -4.54
C PRO A 59 -1.77 0.99 -5.52
N PRO A 60 -2.69 0.13 -6.00
CA PRO A 60 -2.47 -0.68 -7.19
C PRO A 60 -2.11 0.18 -8.40
N THR A 61 -1.25 -0.33 -9.29
CA THR A 61 -0.82 0.38 -10.51
C THR A 61 -1.99 0.63 -11.45
N ASP A 62 -2.94 -0.30 -11.53
CA ASP A 62 -4.11 -0.21 -12.40
C ASP A 62 -5.09 0.89 -12.00
N CYS A 63 -4.92 1.54 -10.84
CA CYS A 63 -5.76 2.66 -10.42
C CYS A 63 -5.52 3.94 -11.22
N GLY A 64 -4.47 4.01 -12.04
CA GLY A 64 -4.17 5.18 -12.86
C GLY A 64 -3.83 6.43 -12.04
N LEU A 65 -3.40 6.26 -10.79
CA LEU A 65 -2.98 7.35 -9.92
C LEU A 65 -1.53 7.76 -10.22
N ILE A 66 -1.24 9.04 -10.04
CA ILE A 66 0.09 9.61 -10.26
C ILE A 66 0.80 9.76 -8.92
N TYR A 67 2.07 9.33 -8.89
CA TYR A 67 2.94 9.47 -7.73
C TYR A 67 3.13 10.94 -7.35
N LEU A 68 2.86 11.27 -6.09
CA LEU A 68 3.27 12.55 -5.48
C LEU A 68 4.34 12.31 -4.42
N ASN A 69 4.12 11.32 -3.56
CA ASN A 69 5.12 10.74 -2.67
C ASN A 69 4.74 9.27 -2.37
N GLU A 70 5.48 8.62 -1.49
CA GLU A 70 5.38 7.18 -1.20
C GLU A 70 3.98 6.73 -0.77
N THR A 71 3.26 7.56 0.00
CA THR A 71 1.91 7.25 0.53
C THR A 71 0.82 8.21 0.05
N THR A 72 1.15 9.14 -0.85
CA THR A 72 0.22 10.15 -1.38
C THR A 72 0.25 10.15 -2.89
N TRP A 73 -0.93 10.00 -3.48
CA TRP A 73 -1.09 9.85 -4.93
C TRP A 73 -2.26 10.72 -5.40
N THR A 74 -2.12 11.33 -6.58
CA THR A 74 -3.14 12.21 -7.16
C THR A 74 -3.86 11.50 -8.31
N PRO A 75 -5.13 11.87 -8.60
CA PRO A 75 -5.82 11.34 -9.77
C PRO A 75 -5.03 11.64 -11.05
N GLY A 76 -4.79 10.60 -11.86
CA GLY A 76 -4.24 10.75 -13.19
C GLY A 76 -5.31 10.94 -14.26
N THR A 77 -4.87 11.13 -15.51
CA THR A 77 -5.73 11.19 -16.70
C THR A 77 -5.85 9.83 -17.41
N GLY A 78 -5.23 8.79 -16.86
CA GLY A 78 -5.24 7.43 -17.41
C GLY A 78 -6.57 6.71 -17.21
N ILE A 79 -6.72 5.58 -17.88
CA ILE A 79 -7.86 4.69 -17.69
C ILE A 79 -7.71 4.01 -16.32
N VAL A 80 -8.72 4.17 -15.47
CA VAL A 80 -8.80 3.44 -14.20
C VAL A 80 -9.23 2.01 -14.50
N GLY A 81 -8.43 1.04 -14.06
CA GLY A 81 -8.72 -0.38 -14.18
C GLY A 81 -9.89 -0.81 -13.28
N GLY A 82 -10.29 -2.08 -13.42
CA GLY A 82 -11.39 -2.67 -12.66
C GLY A 82 -11.02 -3.18 -11.27
N ASP A 83 -9.84 -2.81 -10.74
CA ASP A 83 -9.37 -3.29 -9.44
C ASP A 83 -10.21 -2.67 -8.30
N PRO A 84 -10.91 -3.47 -7.49
CA PRO A 84 -11.71 -2.98 -6.36
C PRO A 84 -10.88 -2.17 -5.35
N ASP A 85 -9.59 -2.46 -5.22
CA ASP A 85 -8.71 -1.78 -4.27
C ASP A 85 -8.52 -0.29 -4.62
N CYS A 86 -8.75 0.11 -5.87
CA CYS A 86 -8.72 1.52 -6.24
C CYS A 86 -9.78 2.35 -5.52
N THR A 87 -10.89 1.74 -5.12
CA THR A 87 -11.94 2.41 -4.34
C THR A 87 -11.67 2.37 -2.83
N ARG A 88 -10.81 1.44 -2.39
CA ARG A 88 -10.45 1.25 -0.98
C ARG A 88 -9.19 2.02 -0.59
N TRP A 89 -8.34 2.34 -1.56
CA TRP A 89 -7.17 3.19 -1.37
C TRP A 89 -7.55 4.59 -0.86
N SER A 90 -6.73 5.13 0.04
CA SER A 90 -6.90 6.48 0.60
C SER A 90 -5.57 7.16 0.83
N ASN A 91 -5.51 8.48 0.62
CA ASN A 91 -4.35 9.29 1.05
C ASN A 91 -4.37 9.62 2.57
N VAL A 92 -5.42 9.20 3.30
CA VAL A 92 -5.49 9.33 4.76
C VAL A 92 -4.55 8.30 5.38
N GLN A 93 -3.57 8.75 6.15
CA GLN A 93 -2.46 7.90 6.62
C GLN A 93 -2.89 6.78 7.56
N GLU A 94 -4.03 6.93 8.23
CA GLU A 94 -4.63 5.90 9.08
C GLU A 94 -5.39 4.83 8.30
N LEU A 95 -5.70 5.09 7.02
CA LEU A 95 -6.49 4.23 6.14
C LEU A 95 -5.64 3.56 5.06
N LEU A 96 -4.84 4.34 4.31
CA LEU A 96 -4.00 3.88 3.18
C LEU A 96 -4.64 2.75 2.39
N CYS A 97 -3.92 1.66 2.12
CA CYS A 97 -4.48 0.43 1.56
C CYS A 97 -4.72 -0.65 2.63
N TYR A 98 -4.90 -0.29 3.91
CA TYR A 98 -5.08 -1.28 4.99
C TYR A 98 -6.37 -2.11 4.85
N ALA A 99 -7.34 -1.66 4.06
CA ALA A 99 -8.55 -2.39 3.71
C ALA A 99 -8.47 -3.12 2.35
N CYS A 100 -7.34 -3.03 1.64
CA CYS A 100 -7.16 -3.59 0.31
C CYS A 100 -6.83 -5.08 0.33
N ASP A 101 -7.26 -5.80 -0.72
CA ASP A 101 -6.86 -7.19 -0.94
C ASP A 101 -5.37 -7.29 -1.32
N SER A 102 -4.82 -6.23 -1.92
CA SER A 102 -3.39 -6.04 -2.15
C SER A 102 -2.57 -6.06 -0.86
N CYS A 103 -3.09 -5.47 0.22
CA CYS A 103 -2.42 -5.49 1.52
C CYS A 103 -2.49 -6.88 2.16
N LYS A 104 -3.64 -7.56 2.05
CA LYS A 104 -3.79 -8.98 2.43
C LYS A 104 -2.80 -9.87 1.69
N ALA A 105 -2.68 -9.71 0.37
CA ALA A 105 -1.70 -10.41 -0.45
C ALA A 105 -0.25 -10.12 -0.03
N GLY A 106 0.06 -8.86 0.27
CA GLY A 106 1.35 -8.44 0.81
C GLY A 106 1.72 -9.20 2.09
N VAL A 107 0.78 -9.32 3.04
CA VAL A 107 0.99 -10.10 4.28
C VAL A 107 1.26 -11.58 3.99
N LEU A 108 0.56 -12.18 3.02
CA LEU A 108 0.73 -13.58 2.67
C LEU A 108 2.04 -13.87 1.93
N ALA A 109 2.60 -12.87 1.26
CA ALA A 109 3.86 -12.97 0.52
C ALA A 109 5.10 -12.55 1.34
N SER A 110 4.91 -12.15 2.60
CA SER A 110 5.97 -11.71 3.51
C SER A 110 6.65 -12.83 4.29
#